data_AF-A0A1G0XKP6-F1
#
_entry.id   AF-A0A1G0XKP6-F1
#
_cell.length_a   1.000
_cell.length_b   1.000
_cell.length_c   1.000
_cell.angle_alpha   90.00
_cell.angle_beta   90.00
_cell.angle_gamma   90.00
#
_symmetry.space_group_name_H-M   'P 1'
#
loop_
_entity.id
_entity.type
_entity.pdbx_description
1 polymer ?
#
loop_
_entity_poly.entity_id
_entity_poly.type
_entity_poly.pdbx_seq_one_letter_code
_entity_poly.pdbx_strand_id
1 'polypeptide(L)' 'MLLNKKVLLQIVHLWKLNDNDTHFEAHIEIENISVIETSEIQKQIEEKLHDKYEINHTTLQFECDKCDHKTII' A
#
# COMPACT_ATOMS: atom_id res chain seq x y z
N MET A 1 -15.86 -0.23 7.22
CA MET A 1 -16.60 0.57 6.22
C MET A 1 -15.69 1.69 5.71
N LEU A 2 -14.60 1.34 5.00
CA LEU A 2 -13.63 2.30 4.42
C LEU A 2 -13.11 1.89 3.02
N LEU A 3 -13.64 0.81 2.41
CA LEU A 3 -13.19 0.31 1.10
C LEU A 3 -13.99 0.88 -0.08
N ASN A 4 -14.35 2.16 -0.04
CA ASN A 4 -14.96 2.86 -1.19
C ASN A 4 -13.99 3.84 -1.89
N LYS A 5 -12.73 3.92 -1.45
CA LYS A 5 -11.71 4.76 -2.08
C LYS A 5 -10.90 3.93 -3.06
N LYS A 6 -10.55 4.53 -4.20
CA LYS A 6 -9.74 3.89 -5.24
C LYS A 6 -8.33 3.67 -4.70
N VAL A 7 -7.90 2.41 -4.68
CA VAL A 7 -6.56 2.00 -4.26
C VAL A 7 -5.98 1.16 -5.41
N LEU A 8 -4.89 1.63 -6.03
CA LEU A 8 -4.22 0.91 -7.11
C LEU A 8 -2.79 0.55 -6.71
N LEU A 9 -2.38 -0.67 -7.05
CA LEU A 9 -1.04 -1.20 -6.79
C LEU A 9 -0.24 -1.10 -8.08
N GLN A 10 0.87 -0.36 -8.10
CA GLN A 10 1.62 -0.10 -9.34
C GLN A 10 2.95 -0.86 -9.44
N ILE A 11 3.65 -1.07 -8.32
CA ILE A 11 4.91 -1.81 -8.26
C ILE A 11 4.86 -2.69 -7.02
N VAL A 12 5.23 -3.96 -7.18
CA VAL A 12 5.26 -4.94 -6.08
C VAL A 12 6.59 -5.67 -6.10
N HIS A 13 7.28 -5.66 -4.97
CA HIS A 13 8.42 -6.50 -4.69
C HIS A 13 8.05 -7.46 -3.55
N LEU A 14 8.39 -8.73 -3.72
CA LEU A 14 8.18 -9.78 -2.73
C LEU A 14 9.44 -10.64 -2.67
N TRP A 15 10.04 -10.76 -1.49
CA TRP A 15 11.22 -11.59 -1.29
C TRP A 15 11.21 -12.26 0.08
N LYS A 16 11.84 -13.43 0.16
CA LYS A 16 12.09 -14.13 1.42
C LYS A 16 13.55 -13.93 1.83
N LEU A 17 13.76 -13.50 3.07
CA LEU A 17 15.10 -13.44 3.67
C LEU A 17 15.51 -14.82 4.21
N ASN A 18 14.54 -15.56 4.76
CA ASN A 18 14.67 -16.94 5.23
C ASN A 18 13.29 -17.61 5.21
N ASP A 19 13.18 -18.82 5.79
CA ASP A 19 11.93 -19.60 5.78
C ASP A 19 10.76 -18.87 6.44
N ASN A 20 11.05 -18.05 7.47
CA ASN A 20 10.08 -17.37 8.31
C ASN A 20 9.92 -15.87 8.01
N ASP A 21 10.84 -15.25 7.26
CA ASP A 21 10.81 -13.82 7.01
C ASP A 21 10.51 -13.51 5.53
N THR A 22 9.26 -13.13 5.28
CA THR A 22 8.78 -12.65 3.98
C THR A 22 8.60 -11.14 4.02
N HIS A 23 9.21 -10.45 3.06
CA HIS A 23 9.16 -9.01 2.89
C HIS A 23 8.32 -8.65 1.66
N PHE A 24 7.43 -7.67 1.83
CA PHE A 24 6.59 -7.12 0.79
C PHE A 24 6.82 -5.62 0.70
N GLU A 25 7.03 -5.11 -0.51
CA GLU A 25 7.12 -3.68 -0.76
C GLU A 25 6.20 -3.31 -1.92
N ALA A 26 5.42 -2.25 -1.76
CA ALA A 26 4.57 -1.78 -2.84
C ALA A 26 4.29 -0.28 -2.84
N HIS A 27 4.00 0.22 -4.04
CA HIS A 27 3.50 1.58 -4.27
C HIS A 27 1.99 1.54 -4.42
N ILE A 28 1.30 2.35 -3.62
CA ILE A 28 -0.14 2.41 -3.51
C ILE A 28 -0.62 3.80 -3.92
N GLU A 29 -1.30 3.87 -5.06
CA GLU A 29 -2.00 5.07 -5.49
C GLU A 29 -3.31 5.24 -4.69
N ILE A 30 -3.48 6.39 -4.08
CA ILE A 30 -4.62 6.77 -3.25
C ILE A 30 -5.13 8.17 -3.61
N GLU A 31 -6.38 8.46 -3.26
CA GLU A 31 -6.92 9.81 -3.32
C GLU A 31 -6.22 10.74 -2.30
N ASN A 32 -6.41 12.06 -2.45
CA ASN A 32 -5.92 13.05 -1.49
C ASN A 32 -6.66 12.90 -0.15
N ILE A 33 -6.08 12.11 0.74
CA ILE A 33 -6.59 11.81 2.07
C ILE A 33 -5.57 12.23 3.13
N SER A 34 -6.03 12.35 4.37
CA SER A 34 -5.14 12.72 5.47
C SER A 34 -4.13 11.60 5.77
N VAL A 35 -3.00 11.99 6.37
CA VAL A 35 -1.97 11.04 6.83
C VAL A 35 -2.52 10.07 7.89
N ILE A 36 -3.53 10.49 8.65
CA ILE A 36 -4.22 9.63 9.61
C ILE A 36 -4.97 8.51 8.88
N GLU A 37 -5.73 8.86 7.84
CA GLU A 37 -6.42 7.86 7.01
C GLU A 37 -5.44 6.92 6.28
N THR A 38 -4.29 7.42 5.79
CA THR A 38 -3.27 6.54 5.19
C THR A 38 -2.72 5.53 6.21
N SER A 39 -2.56 5.94 7.47
CA SER A 39 -2.07 5.08 8.54
C SER A 39 -3.06 3.96 8.89
N GLU A 40 -4.37 4.26 8.89
CA GLU A 40 -5.42 3.27 9.08
C GLU A 40 -5.51 2.25 7.93
N ILE A 41 -5.28 2.71 6.69
CA ILE A 41 -5.23 1.85 5.51
C ILE A 41 -3.98 0.96 5.57
N GLN A 42 -2.81 1.54 5.88
CA GLN A 42 -1.55 0.81 6.03
C GLN A 42 -1.71 -0.35 7.01
N LYS A 43 -2.22 -0.07 8.22
CA LYS A 43 -2.44 -1.09 9.25
C LYS A 43 -3.34 -2.22 8.76
N GLN A 44 -4.44 -1.90 8.07
CA GLN A 44 -5.35 -2.92 7.54
C GLN A 44 -4.70 -3.78 6.45
N ILE A 45 -3.82 -3.20 5.63
CA ILE A 45 -3.08 -3.95 4.60
C ILE A 45 -2.06 -4.86 5.28
N GLU A 46 -1.27 -4.34 6.23
CA GLU A 46 -0.28 -5.10 6.99
C GLU A 46 -0.92 -6.29 7.72
N GLU A 47 -2.02 -6.08 8.43
CA GLU A 47 -2.78 -7.15 9.11
C GLU A 47 -3.25 -8.23 8.11
N LYS A 48 -3.82 -7.83 6.98
CA LYS A 48 -4.28 -8.79 5.95
C LYS A 48 -3.13 -9.57 5.31
N LEU A 49 -1.98 -8.91 5.09
CA LEU A 49 -0.81 -9.55 4.51
C LEU A 49 -0.19 -10.55 5.49
N HIS A 50 -0.13 -10.21 6.78
CA HIS A 50 0.32 -11.10 7.83
C HIS A 50 -0.62 -12.30 8.00
N ASP A 51 -1.90 -12.05 8.29
CA ASP A 51 -2.87 -13.09 8.66
C ASP A 51 -3.10 -14.12 7.56
N LYS A 52 -3.00 -13.72 6.29
CA LYS A 52 -3.34 -14.56 5.15
C LYS A 52 -2.12 -15.17 4.46
N TYR A 53 -0.96 -14.52 4.55
CA TYR A 53 0.21 -14.87 3.73
C TYR A 53 1.52 -14.93 4.52
N GLU A 54 1.50 -14.73 5.85
CA GLU A 54 2.69 -14.75 6.71
C GLU A 54 3.78 -13.78 6.24
N ILE A 55 3.36 -12.63 5.71
CA ILE A 55 4.24 -11.51 5.37
C ILE A 55 4.50 -10.71 6.64
N ASN A 56 5.73 -10.77 7.12
CA ASN A 56 6.12 -10.24 8.44
C ASN A 56 6.78 -8.85 8.34
N HIS A 57 7.22 -8.45 7.14
CA HIS A 57 7.76 -7.13 6.88
C HIS A 57 7.07 -6.52 5.65
N THR A 58 6.47 -5.35 5.83
CA THR A 58 5.74 -4.64 4.77
C THR A 58 6.21 -3.20 4.70
N THR A 59 6.53 -2.73 3.49
CA THR A 59 6.86 -1.32 3.20
C THR A 59 5.88 -0.80 2.16
N LEU A 60 5.05 0.18 2.51
CA LEU A 60 4.06 0.76 1.60
C LEU A 60 4.40 2.22 1.34
N GLN A 61 4.58 2.58 0.08
CA GLN A 61 4.67 3.98 -0.34
C GLN A 61 3.31 4.43 -0.86
N PHE A 62 2.69 5.39 -0.18
CA PHE A 62 1.45 6.00 -0.62
C PHE A 62 1.73 7.15 -1.58
N GLU A 63 1.11 7.10 -2.74
CA GLU A 63 1.22 8.11 -3.78
C GLU A 63 -0.17 8.69 -4.05
N CYS A 64 -0.27 10.02 -4.04
CA CYS A 64 -1.46 10.70 -4.54
C CYS A 64 -1.09 11.24 -5.92
N ASP A 65 -1.63 10.62 -6.97
CA ASP A 65 -1.44 11.17 -8.31
C ASP A 65 -2.05 12.58 -8.32
N LYS A 66 -1.33 13.55 -8.88
CA LYS A 66 -1.69 14.96 -8.75
C LYS A 66 -3.12 15.15 -9.26
N CYS A 67 -4.02 15.53 -8.37
CA CYS A 67 -5.39 15.92 -8.66
C CYS A 67 -5.39 16.80 -9.93
N ASP A 68 -5.85 16.23 -11.05
CA ASP A 68 -5.99 16.81 -12.39
C ASP A 68 -4.98 17.89 -12.80
N HIS A 69 -3.77 17.52 -13.24
CA HIS A 69 -3.02 18.32 -14.22
C HIS A 69 -2.15 17.40 -15.11
N LYS A 70 -2.79 16.45 -15.83
CA LYS A 70 -2.23 15.93 -17.09
C LYS A 70 -2.68 16.83 -18.27
N THR A 71 -2.47 18.14 -18.14
CA THR A 71 -2.28 18.97 -19.34
C THR A 71 -0.79 18.94 -19.64
N ILE A 72 -0.38 17.90 -20.35
CA ILE A 72 0.92 17.88 -21.00
C ILE A 72 0.74 18.78 -22.24
N ILE A 73 1.46 19.91 -22.26
CA ILE A 73 1.54 20.84 -23.41
C ILE A 73 2.49 20.26 -24.45
#